data_AF-A0A9W6G7C8-F1
#
_entry.id   AF-A0A9W6G7C8-F1
#
_cell.length_a   1.000
_cell.length_b   1.000
_cell.length_c   1.000
_cell.angle_alpha   90.00
_cell.angle_beta   90.00
_cell.angle_gamma   90.00
#
_symmetry.space_group_name_H-M   'P 1'
#
loop_
_entity.id
_entity.type
_entity.pdbx_description
1 polymer ?
#
loop_
_entity_poly.entity_id
_entity_poly.type
_entity_poly.pdbx_seq_one_letter_code
_entity_poly.pdbx_strand_id
1 'polypeptide(L)' 'METEDRLLTPGEVATLFRVDPKTVTRWAAAGRIGSIRTPGGHRRFRESEVRALLEGDAGAQTTFDTGNAQ' A
#
# COMPACT_ATOMS: atom_id res chain seq x y z
N MET A 1 -3.96 -5.19 22.76
CA MET A 1 -2.84 -4.31 22.34
C MET A 1 -3.03 -4.10 20.86
N GLU A 2 -3.49 -2.92 20.46
CA GLU A 2 -3.50 -2.55 19.04
C GLU A 2 -2.06 -2.53 18.57
N THR A 3 -1.69 -3.49 17.74
CA THR A 3 -0.37 -3.52 17.13
C THR A 3 -0.32 -2.36 16.13
N GLU A 4 0.42 -1.31 16.47
CA GLU A 4 0.71 -0.22 15.52
C GLU A 4 1.39 -0.83 14.29
N ASP A 5 0.63 -0.99 13.21
CA ASP A 5 1.15 -1.55 11.96
C ASP A 5 2.15 -0.57 11.36
N ARG A 6 3.40 -0.99 11.28
CA ARG A 6 4.51 -0.15 10.83
C ARG A 6 4.25 0.34 9.42
N LEU A 7 4.51 1.63 9.20
CA LEU A 7 4.37 2.26 7.89
C LEU A 7 5.71 2.32 7.15
N LEU A 8 5.74 1.69 5.98
CA LEU A 8 6.86 1.68 5.05
C LEU A 8 6.77 2.84 4.06
N THR A 9 7.93 3.37 3.68
CA THR A 9 8.11 4.29 2.56
C THR A 9 8.05 3.55 1.21
N PRO A 10 7.86 4.25 0.07
CA PRO A 10 7.93 3.62 -1.24
C PRO A 10 9.29 2.93 -1.49
N GLY A 11 10.38 3.48 -0.94
CA GLY A 11 11.73 2.91 -1.07
C GLY A 11 11.92 1.61 -0.29
N GLU A 12 11.36 1.51 0.91
CA GLU A 12 11.38 0.27 1.69
C GLU A 12 10.59 -0.83 0.97
N VAL A 13 9.38 -0.53 0.47
CA VAL A 13 8.58 -1.48 -0.31
C VAL A 13 9.32 -1.89 -1.60
N ALA A 14 9.93 -0.94 -2.29
CA ALA A 14 10.69 -1.19 -3.51
C ALA A 14 11.87 -2.15 -3.26
N THR A 15 12.56 -1.99 -2.14
CA THR A 15 13.65 -2.89 -1.71
C THR A 15 13.13 -4.31 -1.51
N LEU A 16 11.99 -4.48 -0.85
CA LEU A 16 11.39 -5.79 -0.59
C LEU A 16 10.97 -6.51 -1.89
N PHE A 17 10.33 -5.79 -2.81
CA PHE A 17 9.89 -6.32 -4.10
C PHE A 17 10.99 -6.35 -5.18
N ARG A 18 12.18 -5.81 -4.89
CA ARG A 18 13.29 -5.65 -5.85
C ARG A 18 12.89 -4.88 -7.13
N VAL A 19 12.13 -3.81 -6.95
CA VAL A 19 11.67 -2.93 -8.04
C VAL A 19 12.11 -1.49 -7.78
N ASP A 20 11.85 -0.60 -8.73
CA ASP A 20 12.04 0.84 -8.54
C ASP A 20 10.90 1.48 -7.70
N PRO A 21 11.17 2.46 -6.81
CA PRO A 21 10.13 3.16 -6.03
C PRO A 21 9.02 3.83 -6.85
N LYS A 22 9.31 4.24 -8.10
CA LYS A 22 8.29 4.77 -9.03
C LYS A 22 7.30 3.69 -9.44
N THR A 23 7.74 2.43 -9.52
CA THR A 23 6.87 1.27 -9.78
C THR A 23 5.89 1.05 -8.62
N VAL A 24 6.37 1.12 -7.38
CA VAL A 24 5.51 1.05 -6.18
C VAL A 24 4.49 2.19 -6.18
N THR A 25 4.92 3.40 -6.52
CA THR A 25 4.03 4.57 -6.61
C THR A 25 2.95 4.38 -7.68
N ARG A 26 3.29 3.76 -8.83
CA ARG A 26 2.31 3.39 -9.87
C ARG A 26 1.33 2.32 -9.40
N TRP A 27 1.78 1.30 -8.67
CA TRP A 27 0.87 0.30 -8.09
C TRP A 27 -0.13 0.94 -7.14
N ALA A 28 0.33 1.85 -6.28
CA ALA A 28 -0.53 2.60 -5.36
C ALA A 28 -1.50 3.55 -6.08
N ALA A 29 -1.11 4.12 -7.21
CA ALA A 29 -2.00 4.92 -8.05
C ALA A 29 -3.05 4.06 -8.77
N ALA A 30 -2.69 2.83 -9.12
CA ALA A 30 -3.56 1.85 -9.76
C ALA A 30 -4.41 1.04 -8.76
N GLY A 31 -4.33 1.31 -7.46
CA GLY A 31 -5.07 0.59 -6.42
C GLY A 31 -4.63 -0.86 -6.20
N ARG A 32 -3.45 -1.25 -6.70
CA ARG A 32 -2.91 -2.62 -6.58
C ARG A 32 -2.28 -2.92 -5.22
N ILE A 33 -1.99 -1.86 -4.47
CA ILE A 33 -1.48 -1.90 -3.11
C ILE A 33 -2.10 -0.70 -2.37
N GLY A 34 -2.63 -0.95 -1.18
CA GLY A 34 -3.18 0.05 -0.29
C GLY A 34 -2.11 1.07 0.11
N SER A 35 -2.49 2.35 0.17
CA SER A 35 -1.56 3.40 0.56
C SER A 35 -2.23 4.49 1.36
N ILE A 36 -1.53 4.98 2.37
CA ILE A 36 -1.91 6.13 3.19
C ILE A 36 -1.13 7.34 2.67
N ARG A 37 -1.80 8.47 2.47
CA ARG A 37 -1.14 9.73 2.12
C ARG A 37 -0.90 10.55 3.38
N THR A 38 0.32 11.02 3.54
CA THR A 38 0.63 12.04 4.56
C THR A 38 0.08 13.41 4.13
N PRO A 39 -0.08 14.38 5.04
CA PRO A 39 -0.48 15.75 4.67
C PRO A 39 0.43 16.40 3.59
N GLY A 40 1.71 16.01 3.53
CA GLY A 40 2.67 16.45 2.51
C GLY A 40 2.59 15.69 1.17
N GLY A 41 1.65 14.76 1.01
CA GLY A 41 1.41 14.02 -0.24
C GLY A 41 2.30 12.78 -0.45
N HIS A 42 3.22 12.48 0.47
CA HIS A 42 4.02 11.25 0.40
C HIS A 42 3.16 10.03 0.73
N ARG A 43 3.43 8.91 0.04
CA ARG A 43 2.74 7.64 0.28
C ARG A 43 3.43 6.84 1.37
N ARG A 44 2.63 6.14 2.17
CA ARG A 44 3.03 5.14 3.16
C ARG A 44 2.24 3.86 2.95
N PHE A 45 2.85 2.73 3.28
CA PHE A 45 2.30 1.39 3.05
C PHE A 45 2.32 0.62 4.36
N ARG A 46 1.26 -0.13 4.66
CA ARG A 46 1.22 -1.00 5.84
C ARG A 46 2.19 -2.16 5.64
N GLU A 47 3.05 -2.40 6.62
CA GLU A 47 4.02 -3.50 6.56
C GLU A 47 3.30 -4.85 6.46
N SER A 48 2.19 -5.03 7.20
CA SER A 48 1.39 -6.25 7.13
C SER A 48 0.89 -6.58 5.71
N GLU A 49 0.31 -5.60 5.03
CA GLU A 49 -0.22 -5.74 3.66
C GLU A 49 0.91 -6.00 2.64
N VAL A 50 2.02 -5.28 2.77
CA VAL A 50 3.22 -5.47 1.93
C VAL A 50 3.75 -6.90 2.06
N ARG A 51 3.78 -7.44 3.28
CA ARG A 51 4.23 -8.82 3.54
C ARG A 51 3.25 -9.86 2.99
N ALA A 52 1.94 -9.67 3.18
CA ALA A 52 0.91 -10.55 2.61
C ALA A 52 1.04 -10.65 1.07
N LEU A 53 1.30 -9.52 0.39
CA LEU A 53 1.54 -9.49 -1.06
C LEU A 53 2.81 -10.24 -1.48
N LEU A 54 3.87 -10.26 -0.66
CA LEU A 54 5.09 -11.03 -0.94
C LEU A 54 4.88 -12.54 -0.77
N GLU A 55 4.00 -12.93 0.16
CA GLU A 55 3.63 -14.32 0.43
C GLU A 55 2.69 -14.89 -0.66
N GLY A 56 2.28 -14.06 -1.62
CA GLY A 56 1.34 -14.45 -2.69
C GLY A 56 -0.11 -14.44 -2.24
N ASP A 57 -0.37 -13.98 -1.01
CA ASP A 57 -1.71 -13.79 -0.47
C ASP A 57 -2.25 -12.46 -1.00
N ALA A 58 -2.59 -12.44 -2.29
CA ALA A 58 -3.25 -11.33 -2.97
C ALA A 58 -4.72 -11.21 -2.51
N GLY A 59 -4.92 -11.12 -1.20
CA GLY A 59 -6.20 -11.16 -0.51
C GLY A 59 -6.52 -9.84 0.18
N ALA A 60 -6.62 -8.74 -0.57
CA ALA A 60 -7.34 -7.55 -0.09
C ALA A 60 -7.80 -6.70 -1.27
N GLN A 61 -8.94 -7.10 -1.84
CA GLN A 61 -9.78 -6.20 -2.62
C GLN A 61 -10.19 -5.04 -1.70
N THR A 62 -9.49 -3.91 -1.78
CA THR A 62 -10.04 -2.68 -1.22
C THR A 62 -11.04 -2.13 -2.23
N THR A 63 -12.24 -2.70 -2.21
CA THR A 63 -13.45 -2.05 -2.70
C THR A 63 -13.63 -0.79 -1.86
N PHE A 64 -13.05 0.32 -2.31
CA PHE A 64 -13.53 1.62 -1.86
C PHE A 64 -14.90 1.78 -2.48
N ASP A 65 -15.92 1.65 -1.63
CA ASP A 65 -17.29 2.07 -1.86
C ASP A 65 -17.30 3.35 -2.71
N THR A 66 -17.64 3.19 -3.99
CA THR A 66 -18.15 4.32 -4.76
C THR A 66 -19.51 4.59 -4.15
N GLY A 67 -19.54 5.54 -3.21
CA GLY A 67 -20.78 6.09 -2.69
C GLY A 67 -21.66 6.51 -3.85
N ASN A 68 -22.66 5.69 -4.13
CA ASN A 68 -23.78 5.99 -4.99
C ASN A 68 -24.65 7.04 -4.30
N ALA A 69 -24.98 8.11 -5.03
CA ALA A 69 -26.12 9.00 -4.86
C ALA A 69 -26.35 9.65 -3.48
N GLN A 70 -26.10 10.96 -3.40
CA GLN A 70 -27.15 11.99 -3.55
C GLN A 70 -26.61 13.16 -4.36
#